data_AF-A0A101GL97-F1
#
_entry.id   AF-A0A101GL97-F1
#
_cell.length_a   1.000
_cell.length_b   1.000
_cell.length_c   1.000
_cell.angle_alpha   90.00
_cell.angle_beta   90.00
_cell.angle_gamma   90.00
#
_symmetry.space_group_name_H-M   'P 1'
#
loop_
_entity.id
_entity.type
_entity.pdbx_description
1 polymer ?
#
loop_
_entity_poly.entity_id
_entity_poly.type
_entity_poly.pdbx_seq_one_letter_code
_entity_poly.pdbx_strand_id
1 'polypeptide(L)' 'MSNAKVFITKQEYQAKYKVFFVDQSYKEKNADIIKGGQLVNQEYQADVKVFIVDQEYKADIKITRQNFAK' A
#
# COMPACT_ATOMS: atom_id res chain seq x y z
N MET A 1 -6.53 11.03 9.65
CA MET A 1 -6.71 9.62 9.25
C MET A 1 -6.93 9.63 7.76
N SER A 2 -6.04 9.02 6.99
CA SER A 2 -6.16 9.00 5.53
C SER A 2 -7.28 8.02 5.17
N ASN A 3 -8.49 8.52 4.85
CA ASN A 3 -9.63 7.73 4.34
C ASN A 3 -9.39 7.21 2.90
N ALA A 4 -8.14 6.98 2.51
CA ALA A 4 -7.79 6.60 1.15
C ALA A 4 -8.32 5.20 0.84
N LYS A 5 -9.06 5.06 -0.25
CA LYS A 5 -9.48 3.76 -0.78
C LYS A 5 -8.32 3.14 -1.56
N VAL A 6 -7.85 2.00 -1.12
CA VAL A 6 -6.68 1.31 -1.64
C VAL A 6 -7.11 0.06 -2.40
N PHE A 7 -6.66 -0.06 -3.64
CA PHE A 7 -6.83 -1.27 -4.44
C PHE A 7 -5.48 -1.92 -4.71
N ILE A 8 -5.38 -3.22 -4.46
CA ILE A 8 -4.19 -3.99 -4.79
C ILE A 8 -4.33 -4.49 -6.23
N THR A 9 -3.52 -3.94 -7.13
CA THR A 9 -3.45 -4.43 -8.52
C THR A 9 -2.51 -5.63 -8.62
N LYS A 10 -2.74 -6.47 -9.63
CA LYS A 10 -1.87 -7.58 -10.02
C LYS A 10 -0.75 -7.15 -10.98
N GLN A 11 -0.82 -5.94 -11.53
CA GLN A 11 0.10 -5.49 -12.57
C GLN A 11 0.86 -4.25 -12.09
N GLU A 12 2.19 -4.36 -12.05
CA GLU A 12 3.07 -3.32 -11.51
C GLU A 12 2.88 -1.96 -12.19
N TYR A 13 2.74 -1.93 -13.52
CA TYR A 13 2.58 -0.69 -14.28
C TYR A 13 1.24 0.03 -14.04
N GLN A 14 0.25 -0.64 -13.45
CA GLN A 14 -1.03 -0.04 -13.09
C GLN A 14 -1.00 0.58 -11.69
N ALA A 15 0.00 0.24 -10.89
CA ALA A 15 0.13 0.78 -9.55
C ALA A 15 0.77 2.16 -9.56
N LYS A 16 0.27 3.01 -8.67
CA LYS A 16 0.89 4.29 -8.37
C LYS A 16 2.09 4.12 -7.43
N TYR A 17 2.00 3.15 -6.52
CA TYR A 17 3.05 2.86 -5.54
C TYR A 17 3.29 1.36 -5.39
N LYS A 18 4.56 1.00 -5.21
CA LYS A 18 4.99 -0.34 -4.82
C LYS A 18 5.07 -0.42 -3.31
N VAL A 19 4.42 -1.43 -2.74
CA VAL A 19 4.31 -1.62 -1.29
C VAL A 19 5.07 -2.88 -0.89
N PHE A 20 5.92 -2.75 0.13
CA PHE A 20 6.57 -3.88 0.79
C PHE A 20 6.14 -3.94 2.26
N PHE A 21 5.86 -5.16 2.72
CA PHE A 21 5.48 -5.38 4.11
C PHE A 21 6.72 -5.58 4.97
N VAL A 22 6.86 -4.73 5.98
CA VAL A 22 7.91 -4.85 7.00
C VAL A 22 7.34 -5.41 8.30
N ASP A 23 8.15 -6.16 9.05
CA ASP A 23 7.71 -6.74 10.32
C ASP A 23 7.66 -5.72 11.46
N GLN A 24 8.46 -4.65 11.36
CA GLN A 24 8.65 -3.68 12.44
C GLN A 24 8.23 -2.28 12.01
N SER A 25 7.45 -1.62 12.88
CA SER A 25 6.85 -0.30 12.61
C SER A 25 7.86 0.83 12.40
N TYR A 26 9.05 0.75 13.01
CA TYR A 26 10.09 1.76 12.79
C TYR A 26 10.74 1.67 11.40
N LYS A 27 10.54 0.56 10.68
CA LYS A 27 10.99 0.40 9.28
C LYS A 27 9.97 0.94 8.28
N GLU A 28 8.83 1.44 8.75
CA GLU A 28 7.83 2.07 7.89
C GLU A 28 8.41 3.30 7.21
N LYS A 29 8.09 3.48 5.93
CA LYS A 29 8.51 4.62 5.12
C LYS A 29 7.37 4.97 4.18
N ASN A 30 6.98 6.25 4.16
CA ASN A 30 5.85 6.75 3.37
C ASN A 30 4.51 6.05 3.69
N ALA A 31 4.39 5.41 4.85
CA ALA A 31 3.20 4.64 5.23
C ALA A 31 1.95 5.52 5.32
N ASP A 32 2.07 6.79 5.73
CA ASP A 32 0.95 7.73 5.94
C ASP A 32 0.05 7.94 4.71
N ILE A 33 0.56 7.63 3.51
CA ILE A 33 -0.19 7.68 2.23
C ILE A 33 -1.36 6.69 2.25
N ILE A 34 -1.15 5.49 2.79
CA ILE A 34 -2.11 4.38 2.75
C ILE A 34 -2.46 3.82 4.14
N LYS A 35 -1.81 4.35 5.19
CA LYS A 35 -1.97 3.89 6.58
C LYS A 35 -3.38 4.16 7.08
N GLY A 36 -4.04 3.09 7.51
CA GLY A 36 -5.44 3.13 7.95
C GLY A 36 -6.44 3.43 6.83
N GLY A 37 -6.06 3.26 5.56
CA GLY A 37 -6.97 3.33 4.43
C GLY A 37 -8.00 2.19 4.41
N GLN A 38 -8.92 2.24 3.46
CA GLN A 38 -9.93 1.20 3.25
C GLN A 38 -9.56 0.34 2.04
N LEU A 39 -9.53 -0.98 2.20
CA LEU A 39 -9.32 -1.89 1.07
C LEU A 39 -10.60 -1.97 0.23
N VAL A 40 -10.47 -1.75 -1.09
CA VAL A 40 -11.59 -1.91 -2.04
C VAL A 40 -11.33 -3.06 -3.00
N ASN A 41 -12.41 -3.69 -3.47
CA ASN A 41 -12.34 -4.85 -4.36
C ASN A 41 -12.28 -4.47 -5.85
N GLN A 42 -12.57 -3.21 -6.18
CA GLN A 42 -12.69 -2.77 -7.56
C GLN A 42 -11.86 -1.52 -7.80
N GLU A 43 -11.12 -1.55 -8.91
CA GLU A 43 -10.14 -0.53 -9.30
C GLU A 43 -10.72 0.87 -9.38
N TYR A 44 -11.95 1.02 -9.88
CA TYR A 44 -12.62 2.31 -10.03
C TYR A 44 -13.10 2.91 -8.70
N GLN A 45 -13.13 2.14 -7.62
CA GLN A 45 -13.50 2.62 -6.28
C GLN A 45 -12.29 3.18 -5.54
N ALA A 46 -11.09 2.96 -6.04
CA ALA A 46 -9.85 3.25 -5.34
C ALA A 46 -9.34 4.65 -5.66
N ASP A 47 -8.90 5.36 -4.63
CA ASP A 47 -8.14 6.59 -4.79
C ASP A 47 -6.69 6.29 -5.16
N VAL A 48 -6.17 5.15 -4.67
CA VAL A 48 -4.79 4.73 -4.85
C VAL A 48 -4.72 3.25 -5.23
N LYS A 49 -4.00 2.95 -6.32
CA LYS A 49 -3.65 1.59 -6.73
C LYS A 49 -2.25 1.27 -6.26
N VAL A 50 -2.08 0.13 -5.60
CA VAL A 50 -0.80 -0.34 -5.08
C VAL A 50 -0.45 -1.71 -5.63
N PHE A 51 0.84 -1.99 -5.79
CA PHE A 51 1.34 -3.31 -6.15
C PHE A 51 2.23 -3.84 -5.04
N ILE A 52 1.99 -5.07 -4.57
CA ILE A 52 2.80 -5.67 -3.51
C ILE A 52 4.05 -6.27 -4.14
N VAL A 53 5.22 -5.82 -3.68
CA VAL A 53 6.51 -6.36 -4.11
C VAL A 53 7.08 -7.32 -3.07
N ASP A 54 7.95 -8.20 -3.53
CA ASP A 54 8.65 -9.22 -2.76
C ASP A 54 9.99 -8.73 -2.17
N GLN A 55 10.50 -7.61 -2.68
CA GLN A 55 11.83 -7.09 -2.32
C GLN A 55 11.76 -5.64 -1.88
N GLU A 56 12.35 -5.37 -0.72
CA GLU A 56 12.30 -4.07 -0.04
C GLU A 56 12.83 -2.91 -0.89
N TYR A 57 13.89 -3.14 -1.68
CA TYR A 57 14.51 -2.11 -2.51
C TYR A 57 13.67 -1.68 -3.72
N LYS A 58 12.66 -2.49 -4.09
CA LYS A 58 11.71 -2.16 -5.16
C LYS A 58 10.55 -1.29 -4.67
N ALA A 59 10.40 -1.11 -3.37
CA ALA A 59 9.21 -0.52 -2.78
C ALA A 59 9.33 1.01 -2.60
N ASP A 60 8.26 1.71 -2.96
CA ASP A 60 8.09 3.13 -2.67
C ASP A 60 7.57 3.36 -1.24
N ILE A 61 6.76 2.41 -0.76
CA ILE A 61 6.12 2.43 0.56
C ILE A 61 6.51 1.16 1.33
N LYS A 62 6.96 1.35 2.57
CA LYS A 62 7.17 0.28 3.54
C LYS A 62 6.16 0.42 4.65
N ILE A 63 5.38 -0.62 4.91
CA ILE A 63 4.30 -0.57 5.89
C ILE A 63 4.15 -1.90 6.62
N THR A 64 3.79 -1.88 7.89
CA THR A 64 3.42 -3.11 8.59
C THR A 64 2.02 -3.57 8.18
N ARG A 65 1.76 -4.87 8.23
CA ARG A 65 0.41 -5.41 7.95
C ARG A 65 -0.66 -4.85 8.90
N GLN A 66 -0.28 -4.50 10.12
CA GLN A 66 -1.18 -3.91 11.12
C GLN A 66 -1.68 -2.53 10.71
N ASN A 67 -0.83 -1.75 10.05
CA ASN A 67 -1.10 -0.37 9.64
C ASN A 67 -1.62 -0.26 8.21
N PHE A 68 -1.54 -1.34 7.42
CA PHE A 68 -2.06 -1.38 6.06
C PHE A 68 -3.59 -1.24 6.03
N ALA A 69 -4.09 -0.82 4.87
CA ALA A 69 -5.51 -0.62 4.63
C ALA A 69 -6.34 -1.87 5.03
N LYS A 70 -7.50 -1.63 5.64
CA LYS A 70 -8.39 -2.66 6.18
C LYS A 70 -9.70 -2.78 5.40
#